data_AF-A0A378MZ49-F1
#
_entry.id   AF-A0A378MZ49-F1
#
_cell.length_a   1.000
_cell.length_b   1.000
_cell.length_c   1.000
_cell.angle_alpha   90.00
_cell.angle_beta   90.00
_cell.angle_gamma   90.00
#
_symmetry.space_group_name_H-M   'P 1'
#
loop_
_entity.id
_entity.type
_entity.pdbx_description
1 polymer ?
#
loop_
_entity_poly.entity_id
_entity_poly.type
_entity_poly.pdbx_seq_one_letter_code
_entity_poly.pdbx_strand_id
1 'polypeptide(L)'
;MASLNDVNQLPIPDPEDELQYVMNAVRTIRRELKGEVPLIGFSGSPWTLATYMVEGGSSKAFTKIKKMLYAEPHILHKLLDKLADSVILYLNAQIKAGAQAVMVFDTWGGVLAHEDYKSLLITLYAQNCGRLNSRK
;
A
#
# COMPACT_ATOMS: atom_id res chain seq x y z
N MET A 1 9.06 14.84 11.23
CA MET A 1 10.00 14.49 10.15
C MET A 1 10.27 13.02 10.35
N ALA A 2 9.82 12.14 9.45
CA ALA A 2 9.95 10.69 9.66
C ALA A 2 11.43 10.31 9.59
N SER A 3 12.02 10.09 10.76
CA SER A 3 13.41 9.67 10.94
C SER A 3 13.54 8.17 10.68
N LEU A 4 14.78 7.68 10.54
CA LEU A 4 15.03 6.24 10.46
C LEU A 4 14.49 5.50 11.71
N ASN A 5 14.54 6.14 12.87
CA ASN A 5 13.97 5.59 14.11
C ASN A 5 12.45 5.46 14.02
N ASP A 6 11.75 6.47 13.51
CA ASP A 6 10.29 6.41 13.32
C ASP A 6 9.92 5.26 12.37
N VAL A 7 10.65 5.12 11.25
CA VAL A 7 10.44 4.02 10.30
C VAL A 7 10.70 2.67 10.95
N ASN A 8 11.73 2.54 11.79
CA ASN A 8 12.03 1.29 12.49
C ASN A 8 10.92 0.89 13.47
N GLN A 9 10.31 1.86 14.14
CA GLN A 9 9.24 1.63 15.12
C GLN A 9 7.87 1.35 14.49
N LEU A 10 7.67 1.63 13.19
CA LEU A 10 6.42 1.31 12.50
C LEU A 10 6.14 -0.21 12.52
N PRO A 11 5.02 -0.66 13.09
CA PRO A 11 4.61 -2.05 13.01
C PRO A 11 4.07 -2.38 11.62
N ILE A 12 4.03 -3.68 11.31
CA ILE A 12 3.27 -4.22 10.18
C ILE A 12 1.99 -4.80 10.78
N PRO A 13 0.83 -4.18 10.55
CA PRO A 13 -0.40 -4.57 11.25
C PRO A 13 -0.92 -5.92 10.76
N ASP A 14 -1.44 -6.74 11.67
CA ASP A 14 -2.14 -7.97 11.28
C ASP A 14 -3.55 -7.63 10.77
N PRO A 15 -3.88 -7.91 9.49
CA PRO A 15 -5.18 -7.55 8.93
C PRO A 15 -6.38 -8.24 9.59
N GLU A 16 -6.20 -9.41 10.18
CA GLU A 16 -7.28 -10.19 10.81
C GLU A 16 -7.53 -9.80 12.27
N ASP A 17 -6.61 -9.05 12.88
CA ASP A 17 -6.73 -8.51 14.24
C ASP A 17 -7.01 -7.00 14.20
N GLU A 18 -6.02 -6.20 13.80
CA GLU A 18 -6.10 -4.74 13.86
C GLU A 18 -7.03 -4.13 12.79
N LEU A 19 -7.17 -4.80 11.64
CA LEU A 19 -8.02 -4.36 10.53
C LEU A 19 -9.23 -5.28 10.30
N GLN A 20 -9.60 -6.06 11.32
CA GLN A 20 -10.64 -7.09 11.24
C GLN A 20 -11.98 -6.54 10.72
N TYR A 21 -12.30 -5.30 11.05
CA TYR A 21 -13.52 -4.63 10.59
C TYR A 21 -13.62 -4.58 9.05
N VAL A 22 -12.50 -4.41 8.34
CA VAL A 22 -12.46 -4.47 6.88
C VAL A 22 -12.71 -5.90 6.41
N MET A 23 -12.02 -6.88 7.00
CA MET A 23 -12.17 -8.28 6.60
C MET A 23 -13.61 -8.77 6.79
N ASN A 24 -14.25 -8.35 7.88
CA ASN A 24 -15.66 -8.64 8.15
C ASN A 24 -16.60 -7.97 7.14
N ALA A 25 -16.30 -6.74 6.72
CA ALA A 25 -17.05 -6.10 5.64
C ALA A 25 -16.92 -6.87 4.33
N VAL A 26 -15.71 -7.29 3.95
CA VAL A 26 -15.46 -8.09 2.72
C VAL A 26 -16.25 -9.41 2.76
N ARG A 27 -16.19 -10.15 3.88
CA ARG A 27 -16.97 -11.40 4.06
C ARG A 27 -18.47 -11.16 3.94
N THR A 28 -18.96 -10.10 4.57
CA THR A 28 -20.38 -9.74 4.57
C THR A 28 -20.84 -9.41 3.16
N ILE A 29 -20.16 -8.49 2.48
CA ILE A 29 -20.49 -8.09 1.11
C ILE A 29 -20.43 -9.31 0.18
N ARG A 30 -19.39 -10.15 0.27
CA ARG A 30 -19.26 -11.35 -0.57
C ARG A 30 -20.46 -12.29 -0.40
N ARG A 31 -20.93 -12.48 0.84
CA ARG A 31 -22.13 -13.28 1.12
C ARG A 31 -23.39 -12.64 0.54
N GLU A 32 -23.59 -11.34 0.76
CA GLU A 32 -24.79 -10.64 0.31
C GLU A 32 -24.87 -10.48 -1.21
N LEU A 33 -23.74 -10.44 -1.91
CA LEU A 33 -23.69 -10.41 -3.38
C LEU A 33 -24.21 -11.70 -4.02
N LYS A 34 -24.31 -12.82 -3.28
CA LYS A 34 -24.81 -14.12 -3.78
C LYS A 34 -24.21 -14.59 -5.11
N GLY A 35 -23.00 -14.13 -5.42
CA GLY A 35 -22.31 -14.45 -6.67
C GLY A 35 -22.79 -13.68 -7.91
N GLU A 36 -23.69 -12.70 -7.78
CA GLU A 36 -24.23 -11.93 -8.93
C GLU A 36 -23.16 -11.11 -9.65
N VAL A 37 -22.26 -10.49 -8.89
CA VAL A 37 -21.14 -9.68 -9.42
C VAL A 37 -19.87 -9.92 -8.61
N PRO A 38 -18.67 -9.69 -9.20
CA PRO A 38 -17.42 -9.84 -8.48
C PRO A 38 -17.19 -8.70 -7.46
N LEU A 39 -16.63 -9.05 -6.30
CA LEU A 39 -16.18 -8.08 -5.29
C LEU A 39 -14.72 -7.68 -5.55
N ILE A 40 -14.46 -6.37 -5.61
CA ILE A 40 -13.11 -5.81 -5.76
C ILE A 40 -12.64 -5.32 -4.38
N GLY A 41 -11.55 -5.91 -3.88
CA GLY A 41 -10.79 -5.39 -2.75
C GLY A 41 -9.81 -4.31 -3.20
N PHE A 42 -9.33 -3.48 -2.28
CA PHE A 42 -8.38 -2.43 -2.65
C PHE A 42 -7.43 -2.01 -1.53
N SER A 43 -6.34 -1.36 -1.93
CA SER A 43 -5.42 -0.65 -1.03
C SER A 43 -4.76 0.51 -1.76
N GLY A 44 -4.22 1.47 -1.01
CA GLY A 44 -3.30 2.48 -1.56
C GLY A 44 -1.95 1.86 -1.90
N SER A 45 -1.24 2.44 -2.87
CA SER A 45 0.14 2.05 -3.16
C SER A 45 1.05 2.41 -1.98
N PRO A 46 2.17 1.67 -1.77
CA PRO A 46 3.14 2.02 -0.74
C PRO A 46 3.64 3.47 -0.86
N TRP A 47 3.84 3.96 -2.09
CA TRP A 47 4.20 5.36 -2.34
C TRP A 47 3.11 6.33 -1.91
N THR A 48 1.88 6.11 -2.36
CA THR A 48 0.75 6.97 -2.00
C THR A 48 0.57 7.00 -0.48
N LEU A 49 0.66 5.86 0.20
CA LEU A 49 0.58 5.80 1.67
C LEU A 49 1.76 6.54 2.34
N ALA A 50 2.99 6.34 1.85
CA ALA A 50 4.17 7.05 2.35
C ALA A 50 4.02 8.57 2.24
N THR A 51 3.45 9.07 1.14
CA THR A 51 3.21 10.51 0.97
C THR A 51 2.32 11.06 2.09
N TYR A 52 1.22 10.39 2.43
CA TYR A 52 0.36 10.81 3.53
C TYR A 52 1.09 10.78 4.88
N MET A 53 1.86 9.72 5.14
CA MET A 53 2.58 9.55 6.40
C MET A 53 3.69 10.58 6.60
N VAL A 54 4.48 10.87 5.57
CA VAL A 54 5.60 11.81 5.63
C VAL A 54 5.11 13.26 5.59
N GLU A 55 4.09 13.55 4.79
CA GLU A 55 3.53 14.89 4.69
C GLU A 55 2.71 15.26 5.94
N GLY A 56 2.09 14.26 6.57
CA GLY A 56 1.16 14.41 7.71
C GLY A 56 -0.29 14.65 7.28
N GLY A 57 -0.65 14.29 6.04
CA GLY A 57 -1.96 14.55 5.44
C GLY A 57 -1.89 14.77 3.94
N SER A 58 -2.93 15.37 3.37
CA SER A 58 -2.91 15.78 1.96
C SER A 58 -1.92 16.93 1.75
N SER A 59 -1.15 16.85 0.68
CA SER A 59 -0.16 17.86 0.30
C SER A 59 -0.34 18.21 -1.16
N LYS A 60 -0.17 19.48 -1.52
CA LYS A 60 -0.17 19.93 -2.93
C LYS A 60 1.22 19.89 -3.55
N ALA A 61 2.25 20.08 -2.73
CA ALA A 61 3.64 20.25 -3.19
C ALA A 61 4.50 19.01 -2.94
N PHE A 62 4.14 18.14 -1.99
CA PHE A 62 4.87 16.92 -1.64
C PHE A 62 6.35 17.19 -1.29
N THR A 63 6.62 18.37 -0.72
CA THR A 63 7.98 18.87 -0.51
C THR A 63 8.76 18.01 0.48
N LYS A 64 8.11 17.48 1.54
CA LYS A 64 8.80 16.72 2.58
C LYS A 64 9.22 15.35 2.05
N ILE A 65 8.32 14.66 1.37
CA ILE A 65 8.63 13.33 0.82
C ILE A 65 9.58 13.40 -0.37
N LYS A 66 9.49 14.43 -1.22
CA LYS A 66 10.49 14.68 -2.27
C LYS A 66 11.85 15.02 -1.68
N LYS A 67 11.90 15.82 -0.61
CA LYS A 67 13.16 16.06 0.11
C LYS A 67 13.76 14.76 0.63
N MET A 68 12.95 13.89 1.23
CA MET A 68 13.41 12.58 1.71
C MET A 68 13.89 11.69 0.56
N LEU A 69 13.17 11.66 -0.57
CA LEU A 69 13.57 10.92 -1.77
C LEU A 69 14.99 11.29 -2.22
N TYR A 70 15.32 12.58 -2.27
CA TYR A 70 16.64 13.02 -2.77
C TYR A 70 17.73 13.06 -1.69
N ALA A 71 17.40 13.45 -0.46
CA ALA A 71 18.39 13.65 0.60
C ALA A 71 18.63 12.38 1.43
N GLU A 72 17.60 11.55 1.61
CA GLU A 72 17.61 10.39 2.51
C GLU A 72 16.94 9.16 1.85
N PRO A 73 17.35 8.76 0.62
CA PRO A 73 16.67 7.71 -0.15
C PRO A 73 16.59 6.37 0.60
N HIS A 74 17.63 6.03 1.37
CA HIS A 74 17.67 4.79 2.15
C HIS A 74 16.56 4.71 3.22
N ILE A 75 16.18 5.84 3.84
CA ILE A 75 15.07 5.88 4.80
C ILE A 75 13.75 5.68 4.07
N LEU A 76 13.58 6.35 2.93
CA LEU A 76 12.38 6.22 2.11
C LEU A 76 12.20 4.80 1.60
N HIS A 77 13.25 4.17 1.06
CA HIS A 77 13.18 2.77 0.62
C HIS A 77 12.74 1.84 1.76
N LYS A 78 13.32 1.99 2.95
CA LYS A 78 12.93 1.18 4.11
C LYS A 78 11.47 1.38 4.51
N LEU A 79 10.96 2.61 4.42
CA LEU A 79 9.54 2.90 4.66
C LEU A 79 8.66 2.22 3.60
N LEU A 80 9.03 2.33 2.33
CA LEU A 80 8.30 1.73 1.21
C LEU A 80 8.29 0.19 1.29
N ASP A 81 9.38 -0.43 1.73
CA ASP A 81 9.45 -1.89 1.92
C ASP A 81 8.47 -2.35 3.01
N LYS A 82 8.46 -1.68 4.17
CA LYS A 82 7.49 -1.97 5.23
C LYS A 82 6.05 -1.78 4.76
N LEU A 83 5.78 -0.71 4.02
CA LEU A 83 4.45 -0.45 3.49
C LEU A 83 4.06 -1.48 2.43
N ALA A 84 4.99 -1.95 1.60
CA ALA A 84 4.74 -3.03 0.65
C ALA A 84 4.34 -4.31 1.38
N ASP A 85 5.06 -4.68 2.44
CA ASP A 85 4.71 -5.84 3.28
C ASP A 85 3.30 -5.72 3.87
N SER A 86 2.99 -4.57 4.47
CA SER A 86 1.65 -4.30 5.04
C SER A 86 0.55 -4.36 3.97
N VAL A 87 0.76 -3.75 2.80
CA VAL A 87 -0.21 -3.75 1.70
C VAL A 87 -0.42 -5.16 1.17
N ILE A 88 0.64 -5.96 1.01
CA ILE A 88 0.53 -7.35 0.55
C ILE A 88 -0.28 -8.18 1.53
N LEU A 89 0.04 -8.11 2.83
CA LEU A 89 -0.71 -8.84 3.87
C LEU A 89 -2.19 -8.44 3.85
N TYR A 90 -2.46 -7.14 3.79
CA TYR A 90 -3.81 -6.59 3.76
C TYR A 90 -4.61 -7.04 2.53
N LEU A 91 -4.03 -6.99 1.34
CA LEU A 91 -4.69 -7.45 0.11
C LEU A 91 -4.89 -8.97 0.11
N ASN A 92 -3.92 -9.74 0.60
CA ASN A 92 -4.06 -11.20 0.73
C ASN A 92 -5.16 -11.58 1.73
N ALA A 93 -5.32 -10.83 2.82
CA ALA A 93 -6.42 -11.01 3.75
C ALA A 93 -7.77 -10.70 3.10
N GLN A 94 -7.88 -9.63 2.29
CA GLN A 94 -9.09 -9.36 1.52
C GLN A 94 -9.42 -10.47 0.52
N ILE A 95 -8.41 -11.00 -0.19
CA ILE A 95 -8.56 -12.14 -1.11
C ILE A 95 -9.09 -13.37 -0.34
N LYS A 96 -8.51 -13.67 0.83
CA LYS A 96 -8.96 -14.76 1.70
C LYS A 96 -10.38 -14.55 2.22
N ALA A 97 -10.73 -13.31 2.54
CA ALA A 97 -12.06 -12.92 3.02
C ALA A 97 -13.15 -12.96 1.94
N GLY A 98 -12.79 -12.93 0.66
CA GLY A 98 -13.71 -13.14 -0.46
C GLY A 98 -13.61 -12.16 -1.63
N ALA A 99 -12.64 -11.23 -1.62
CA ALA A 99 -12.36 -10.39 -2.78
C ALA A 99 -11.91 -11.26 -3.97
N GLN A 100 -12.49 -11.00 -5.14
CA GLN A 100 -12.22 -11.76 -6.38
C GLN A 100 -11.25 -11.05 -7.32
N ALA A 101 -11.12 -9.73 -7.15
CA ALA A 101 -10.07 -8.94 -7.74
C ALA A 101 -9.55 -7.97 -6.68
N VAL A 102 -8.32 -7.49 -6.85
CA VAL A 102 -7.74 -6.45 -6.01
C VAL A 102 -7.20 -5.31 -6.85
N MET A 103 -7.33 -4.09 -6.34
CA MET A 103 -6.85 -2.88 -7.00
C MET A 103 -5.89 -2.13 -6.09
N VAL A 104 -4.75 -1.70 -6.65
CA VAL A 104 -3.81 -0.81 -5.97
C VAL A 104 -4.01 0.60 -6.53
N PHE A 105 -4.32 1.54 -5.64
CA PHE A 105 -4.49 2.94 -5.99
C PHE A 105 -3.18 3.69 -5.81
N ASP A 106 -2.50 4.00 -6.91
CA ASP A 106 -1.31 4.85 -6.93
C ASP A 106 -1.64 6.30 -7.30
N THR A 107 -2.43 6.95 -6.44
CA THR A 107 -2.96 8.30 -6.69
C THR A 107 -1.86 9.35 -6.89
N TRP A 108 -0.73 9.21 -6.19
CA TRP A 108 0.34 10.21 -6.20
C TRP A 108 1.59 9.79 -6.99
N GLY A 109 1.54 8.67 -7.71
CA GLY A 109 2.65 8.24 -8.57
C GLY A 109 3.01 9.30 -9.63
N GLY A 110 2.00 9.98 -10.19
CA GLY A 110 2.18 11.01 -11.23
C GLY A 110 2.87 12.30 -10.76
N VAL A 111 3.17 12.44 -9.47
CA VAL A 111 3.88 13.61 -8.92
C VAL A 111 5.41 13.48 -9.02
N LEU A 112 5.91 12.26 -9.26
CA LEU A 112 7.32 11.96 -9.46
C LEU A 112 7.79 12.34 -10.87
N ALA A 113 9.09 12.63 -11.01
CA ALA A 113 9.70 12.70 -12.34
C ALA A 113 9.72 11.30 -12.98
N HIS A 114 9.80 11.24 -14.32
CA HIS A 114 9.73 9.97 -15.05
C HIS A 114 10.75 8.93 -14.57
N GLU A 115 12.01 9.35 -14.38
CA GLU A 115 13.08 8.47 -13.93
C GLU A 115 12.89 7.98 -12.48
N ASP A 116 12.39 8.83 -11.59
CA ASP A 116 12.09 8.45 -10.21
C ASP A 116 10.93 7.46 -10.15
N TYR A 117 9.88 7.70 -10.94
CA TYR A 117 8.75 6.77 -11.05
C TYR A 117 9.22 5.38 -11.50
N LYS A 118 10.08 5.33 -12.51
CA LYS A 118 10.60 4.09 -13.08
C LYS A 118 11.54 3.36 -12.12
N SER A 119 12.49 4.08 -11.53
CA SER A 119 13.50 3.48 -10.63
C SER A 119 12.88 3.03 -9.30
N LEU A 120 11.95 3.82 -8.73
CA LEU A 120 11.35 3.56 -7.44
C LEU A 120 10.10 2.67 -7.54
N LEU A 121 9.08 3.11 -8.29
CA LEU A 121 7.74 2.51 -8.21
C LEU A 121 7.61 1.26 -9.07
N ILE A 122 8.11 1.29 -10.31
CA ILE A 122 8.04 0.11 -11.18
C ILE A 122 8.81 -1.06 -10.56
N THR A 123 10.01 -0.80 -10.03
CA THR A 123 10.80 -1.81 -9.32
C THR A 123 10.05 -2.37 -8.12
N LEU A 124 9.49 -1.49 -7.28
CA LEU A 124 8.73 -1.88 -6.10
C LEU A 124 7.52 -2.74 -6.46
N TYR A 125 6.74 -2.36 -7.48
CA TYR A 125 5.58 -3.13 -7.91
C TYR A 125 5.96 -4.47 -8.53
N ALA A 126 6.98 -4.50 -9.38
CA ALA A 126 7.45 -5.73 -10.02
C ALA A 126 7.94 -6.76 -9.00
N GLN A 127 8.69 -6.33 -7.98
CA GLN A 127 9.19 -7.21 -6.92
C GLN A 127 8.07 -7.79 -6.05
N ASN A 128 6.99 -7.04 -5.84
CA ASN A 128 5.97 -7.39 -4.87
C ASN A 128 4.71 -8.02 -5.48
N CYS A 129 4.46 -7.83 -6.77
CA CYS A 129 3.26 -8.36 -7.44
C CYS A 129 3.14 -9.89 -7.29
N GLY A 130 4.26 -10.62 -7.39
CA GLY A 130 4.28 -12.08 -7.24
C GLY A 130 3.97 -12.59 -5.82
N ARG A 131 3.89 -11.70 -4.81
CA ARG A 131 3.57 -12.04 -3.42
C ARG A 131 2.07 -11.99 -3.12
N LEU A 132 1.25 -11.56 -4.08
CA LEU A 132 -0.21 -11.61 -3.97
C LEU A 132 -0.71 -13.00 -4.35
N ASN A 133 -1.62 -13.54 -3.54
CA ASN A 133 -2.22 -14.86 -3.73
C ASN A 133 -3.25 -14.83 -4.87
N SER A 134 -2.78 -14.84 -6.12
CA SER A 134 -3.64 -15.02 -7.28
C SER A 134 -4.13 -16.47 -7.34
N ARG A 135 -5.46 -16.68 -7.39
CA ARG A 135 -6.00 -17.99 -7.75
C ARG A 135 -5.65 -18.26 -9.22
N LYS A 136 -4.98 -19.37 -9.48
CA LYS A 136 -4.84 -19.92 -10.85
C LYS A 136 -6.20 -20.36 -11.37
#